data_AF-A0A1H1M9D5-F1
#
_entry.id   AF-A0A1H1M9D5-F1
#
_cell.length_a   1.000
_cell.length_b   1.000
_cell.length_c   1.000
_cell.angle_alpha   90.00
_cell.angle_beta   90.00
_cell.angle_gamma   90.00
#
_symmetry.space_group_name_H-M   'P 1'
#
loop_
_entity.id
_entity.type
_entity.pdbx_description
1 polymer ?
#
loop_
_entity_poly.entity_id
_entity_poly.type
_entity_poly.pdbx_seq_one_letter_code
_entity_poly.pdbx_strand_id
1 'polypeptide(L)'
;MNLIKKIFLVFTAVLLLLPSSVSFSHIFTGHDHTICDNYAEKHYHNKALDCELHKFHKNSALTINFSAFEPVIIQVTQEGIFDYYQFLNEYEPLHFDLRGPPFFA
;
A
#
# COMPACT_ATOMS: atom_id res chain seq x y z
N MET A 1 -57.31 8.25 5.13
CA MET A 1 -56.37 7.11 4.97
C MET A 1 -55.43 7.25 3.77
N ASN A 2 -55.94 7.53 2.56
CA ASN A 2 -55.13 7.47 1.32
C ASN A 2 -54.06 8.56 1.20
N LEU A 3 -54.32 9.77 1.73
CA LEU A 3 -53.36 10.88 1.68
C LEU A 3 -52.12 10.60 2.55
N ILE A 4 -52.34 10.08 3.77
CA ILE A 4 -51.29 9.72 4.72
C ILE A 4 -50.38 8.63 4.14
N LYS A 5 -50.96 7.62 3.48
CA LYS A 5 -50.19 6.56 2.81
C LYS A 5 -49.30 7.11 1.68
N LYS A 6 -49.79 8.08 0.90
CA LYS A 6 -48.99 8.73 -0.15
C LYS A 6 -47.84 9.55 0.44
N ILE A 7 -48.10 10.30 1.50
CA ILE A 7 -47.06 11.07 2.22
C ILE A 7 -45.99 10.12 2.77
N PHE A 8 -46.41 9.03 3.41
CA PHE A 8 -45.49 8.03 3.95
C PHE A 8 -44.64 7.38 2.86
N LEU A 9 -45.23 7.04 1.71
CA LEU A 9 -44.51 6.46 0.57
C LEU A 9 -43.46 7.42 0.00
N VAL A 10 -43.81 8.70 -0.15
CA VAL A 10 -42.84 9.71 -0.62
C VAL A 10 -41.73 9.92 0.40
N PHE A 11 -42.08 9.97 1.69
CA PHE A 11 -41.11 10.11 2.77
C PHE A 11 -40.11 8.95 2.81
N THR A 12 -40.59 7.70 2.72
CA THR A 12 -39.70 6.53 2.70
C THR A 12 -38.84 6.48 1.44
N ALA A 13 -39.38 6.86 0.28
CA ALA A 13 -38.61 6.95 -0.95
C ALA A 13 -37.47 7.98 -0.85
N VAL A 14 -37.75 9.16 -0.29
CA VAL A 14 -36.71 10.18 -0.03
C VAL A 14 -35.67 9.64 0.94
N LEU A 15 -36.09 9.03 2.05
CA LEU A 15 -35.15 8.50 3.05
C LEU A 15 -34.20 7.44 2.49
N LEU A 16 -34.68 6.59 1.58
CA LEU A 16 -33.87 5.59 0.88
C LEU A 16 -32.89 6.20 -0.12
N LEU A 17 -33.26 7.30 -0.78
CA LEU A 17 -32.44 7.94 -1.81
C LEU A 17 -31.44 8.98 -1.24
N LEU A 18 -31.70 9.49 -0.03
CA LEU A 18 -30.85 10.50 0.62
C LEU A 18 -29.38 10.07 0.75
N PRO A 19 -29.03 8.86 1.25
CA PRO A 19 -27.63 8.46 1.37
C PRO A 19 -26.91 8.43 0.01
N SER A 20 -27.56 7.89 -1.02
CA SER A 20 -27.00 7.83 -2.37
C SER A 20 -26.79 9.21 -2.97
N SER A 21 -27.72 10.15 -2.73
CA SER A 21 -27.59 11.53 -3.19
C SER A 21 -26.44 12.26 -2.49
N VAL A 22 -26.26 12.06 -1.19
CA VAL A 22 -25.15 12.66 -0.41
C VAL A 22 -23.81 12.09 -0.85
N SER A 23 -23.72 10.77 -1.05
CA SER A 23 -22.52 10.11 -1.58
C SER A 23 -22.20 10.59 -3.00
N PHE A 24 -23.21 10.74 -3.86
CA PHE A 24 -23.03 11.28 -5.21
C PHE A 24 -22.53 12.74 -5.17
N SER A 25 -23.08 13.59 -4.30
CA SER A 25 -22.56 14.96 -4.14
C SER A 25 -21.12 14.98 -3.59
N HIS A 26 -20.76 14.01 -2.74
CA HIS A 26 -19.44 13.94 -2.14
C HIS A 26 -18.33 13.68 -3.19
N ILE A 27 -18.66 13.05 -4.32
CA ILE A 27 -17.74 12.86 -5.45
C ILE A 27 -17.33 14.20 -6.07
N PHE A 28 -18.23 15.19 -6.07
CA PHE A 28 -17.99 16.50 -6.69
C PHE A 28 -17.45 17.54 -5.72
N THR A 29 -17.52 17.31 -4.39
CA THR A 29 -16.98 18.24 -3.38
C THR A 29 -15.47 18.21 -3.24
N GLY A 30 -14.75 17.41 -4.04
CA GLY A 30 -13.29 17.55 -4.18
C GLY A 30 -12.55 17.47 -2.85
N HIS A 31 -12.94 16.52 -1.98
CA HIS A 31 -12.04 16.14 -0.90
C HIS A 31 -10.91 15.35 -1.54
N ASP A 32 -9.84 16.05 -1.89
CA ASP A 32 -8.52 15.46 -1.97
C ASP A 32 -8.34 14.73 -0.63
N HIS A 33 -8.51 13.41 -0.64
CA HIS A 33 -8.01 12.60 0.44
C HIS A 33 -6.52 12.88 0.46
N THR A 34 -6.08 13.77 1.35
CA THR A 34 -4.67 13.91 1.67
C THR A 34 -4.25 12.51 2.03
N ILE A 35 -3.53 11.86 1.12
CA ILE A 35 -2.93 10.56 1.34
C ILE A 35 -2.24 10.70 2.69
N CYS A 36 -2.68 9.92 3.68
CA CYS A 36 -2.04 9.93 4.98
C CYS A 36 -0.57 9.68 4.71
N ASP A 37 0.28 10.68 4.96
CA ASP A 37 1.72 10.61 4.74
C ASP A 37 2.31 9.74 5.86
N ASN A 38 1.90 8.47 5.87
CA ASN A 38 2.37 7.49 6.80
C ASN A 38 3.73 7.07 6.28
N TYR A 39 4.77 7.45 7.03
CA TYR A 39 6.17 7.12 6.73
C TYR A 39 6.41 5.64 6.36
N ALA A 40 5.51 4.74 6.79
CA ALA A 40 5.51 3.33 6.43
C ALA A 40 5.13 3.00 4.96
N GLU A 41 4.63 3.93 4.15
CA GLU A 41 4.24 3.68 2.74
C GLU A 41 5.40 3.79 1.74
N LYS A 42 6.64 4.03 2.20
CA LYS A 42 7.84 4.03 1.34
C LYS A 42 8.32 2.63 0.92
N HIS A 43 7.55 1.58 1.23
CA HIS A 43 7.80 0.26 0.67
C HIS A 43 7.27 0.22 -0.76
N TYR A 44 8.09 -0.29 -1.68
CA TYR A 44 7.72 -0.53 -3.08
C TYR A 44 6.61 -1.59 -3.18
N HIS A 45 5.36 -1.20 -2.90
CA HIS A 45 4.20 -1.94 -3.38
C HIS A 45 3.82 -1.35 -4.73
N ASN A 46 4.34 -1.98 -5.78
CA ASN A 46 3.92 -1.77 -7.14
C ASN A 46 2.43 -2.10 -7.22
N LYS A 47 1.59 -1.05 -7.27
CA LYS A 47 0.12 -1.08 -7.29
C LYS A 47 -0.48 -1.55 -5.96
N ALA A 48 -1.24 -0.67 -5.31
CA ALA A 48 -2.14 -1.07 -4.24
C ALA A 48 -3.05 -2.19 -4.77
N LEU A 49 -2.83 -3.42 -4.30
CA LEU A 49 -3.75 -4.51 -4.59
C LEU A 49 -5.11 -4.10 -4.02
N ASP A 50 -6.13 -4.08 -4.86
CA ASP A 50 -7.52 -3.92 -4.41
C ASP A 50 -7.88 -5.15 -3.59
N CYS A 51 -7.56 -5.10 -2.30
CA CYS A 51 -7.80 -6.18 -1.36
C CYS A 51 -9.28 -6.20 -1.00
N GLU A 52 -10.11 -6.73 -1.91
CA GLU A 52 -11.54 -7.01 -1.68
C GLU A 52 -11.77 -7.93 -0.47
N LEU A 53 -10.73 -8.61 0.02
CA LEU A 53 -10.75 -9.44 1.22
C LEU A 53 -11.19 -8.66 2.48
N HIS A 54 -10.99 -7.34 2.53
CA HIS A 54 -11.46 -6.50 3.64
C HIS A 54 -12.98 -6.20 3.58
N LYS A 55 -13.66 -6.53 2.49
CA LYS A 55 -15.13 -6.43 2.37
C LYS A 55 -15.85 -7.53 3.16
N PHE A 56 -15.14 -8.61 3.51
CA PHE A 56 -15.68 -9.67 4.36
C PHE A 56 -15.41 -9.33 5.82
N HIS A 57 -16.46 -9.00 6.58
CA HIS A 57 -16.39 -8.93 8.04
C HIS A 57 -15.83 -10.26 8.55
N LYS A 58 -14.78 -10.23 9.38
CA LYS A 58 -14.31 -11.40 10.13
C LYS A 58 -15.51 -11.98 10.89
N ASN A 59 -16.06 -13.09 10.40
CA ASN A 59 -17.10 -13.81 11.10
C ASN A 59 -16.47 -14.30 12.42
N SER A 60 -17.04 -13.93 13.56
CA SER A 60 -16.54 -14.33 14.87
C SER A 60 -16.56 -15.86 15.07
N ALA A 61 -17.34 -16.58 14.27
CA ALA A 61 -17.35 -18.04 14.22
C ALA A 61 -16.16 -18.66 13.45
N LEU A 62 -15.38 -17.85 12.73
CA LEU A 62 -14.22 -18.29 11.93
C LEU A 62 -12.89 -17.85 12.58
N THR A 63 -12.79 -17.96 13.90
CA THR A 63 -11.56 -17.75 14.65
C THR A 63 -10.63 -18.95 14.45
N ILE A 64 -9.74 -18.84 13.47
CA ILE A 64 -8.68 -19.81 13.24
C ILE A 64 -7.54 -19.50 14.21
N ASN A 65 -7.30 -20.39 15.17
CA ASN A 65 -6.15 -20.32 16.07
C ASN A 65 -4.96 -20.99 15.38
N PHE A 66 -3.96 -20.19 14.99
CA PHE A 66 -2.69 -20.72 14.54
C PHE A 66 -1.85 -21.09 15.76
N SER A 67 -1.29 -22.30 15.78
CA SER A 67 -0.30 -22.66 16.80
C SER A 67 0.93 -21.78 16.62
N ALA A 68 1.40 -21.19 17.72
CA ALA A 68 2.71 -20.55 17.74
C ALA A 68 3.77 -21.61 17.41
N PHE A 69 4.65 -21.31 16.46
CA PHE A 69 5.85 -22.10 16.23
C PHE A 69 7.05 -21.26 16.65
N GLU A 70 8.00 -21.90 17.32
CA GLU A 70 9.30 -21.32 17.62
C GLU A 70 10.21 -21.55 16.41
N PRO A 71 10.72 -20.50 15.74
CA PRO A 71 11.68 -20.69 14.67
C PRO A 71 12.98 -21.27 15.24
N VAL A 72 13.47 -22.34 14.62
CA VAL A 72 14.80 -22.87 14.95
C VAL A 72 15.84 -21.88 14.45
N ILE A 73 16.48 -21.16 15.37
CA ILE A 73 17.58 -20.24 15.05
C ILE A 73 18.85 -21.08 14.92
N ILE A 74 19.28 -21.32 13.69
CA ILE A 74 20.58 -21.93 13.41
C ILE A 74 21.64 -20.85 13.60
N GLN A 75 22.45 -20.97 14.64
CA GLN A 75 23.65 -20.14 14.77
C GLN A 75 24.71 -20.66 13.81
N VAL A 76 24.83 -19.99 12.66
CA VAL A 76 25.93 -20.25 11.73
C VAL A 76 27.16 -19.58 12.31
N THR A 77 28.13 -20.37 12.75
CA THR A 77 29.47 -19.87 13.05
C THR A 77 30.07 -19.41 11.73
N GLN A 78 30.13 -18.10 11.50
CA GLN A 78 30.92 -17.56 10.42
C GLN A 78 32.39 -17.73 10.81
N GLU A 79 33.09 -18.65 10.15
CA GLU A 79 34.54 -18.59 10.13
C GLU A 79 34.93 -17.27 9.49
N GLY A 80 35.68 -16.45 10.23
CA GLY A 80 36.11 -15.15 9.75
C GLY A 80 36.88 -15.32 8.44
N ILE A 81 36.36 -14.75 7.35
CA ILE A 81 37.13 -14.60 6.12
C ILE A 81 38.18 -13.53 6.42
N PHE A 82 39.41 -13.96 6.64
CA PHE A 82 40.53 -13.05 6.80
C PHE A 82 41.09 -12.72 5.40
N ASP A 83 40.72 -11.56 4.89
CA ASP A 83 41.33 -11.01 3.68
C ASP A 83 42.71 -10.44 4.00
N TYR A 84 43.76 -11.25 3.80
CA TYR A 84 45.15 -10.82 3.97
C TYR A 84 45.70 -9.99 2.79
N TYR A 85 44.88 -9.71 1.78
CA TYR A 85 45.26 -8.97 0.58
C TYR A 85 44.38 -7.74 0.40
N GLN A 86 44.74 -6.66 1.08
CA GLN A 86 44.29 -5.32 0.75
C GLN A 86 45.37 -4.65 -0.11
N PHE A 87 45.41 -4.95 -1.40
CA PHE A 87 46.16 -4.10 -2.31
C PHE A 87 45.32 -2.86 -2.62
N LEU A 88 45.83 -1.69 -2.26
CA LEU A 88 45.36 -0.43 -2.81
C LEU A 88 45.70 -0.45 -4.30
N ASN A 89 44.74 -0.81 -5.13
CA ASN A 89 44.87 -0.56 -6.55
C ASN A 89 44.80 0.96 -6.72
N GLU A 90 45.97 1.63 -6.80
CA GLU A 90 46.06 3.08 -7.00
C GLU A 90 45.48 3.52 -8.36
N TYR A 91 45.22 2.55 -9.25
CA TYR A 91 44.63 2.78 -10.55
C TYR A 91 43.19 2.27 -10.62
N GLU A 92 42.24 3.18 -10.40
CA GLU A 92 40.84 2.99 -10.78
C GLU A 92 40.62 3.72 -12.12
N PRO A 93 40.44 3.00 -13.25
CA PRO A 93 40.21 3.65 -14.53
C PRO A 93 38.90 4.44 -14.47
N LEU A 94 38.93 5.70 -14.88
CA LEU A 94 37.74 6.54 -14.87
C LEU A 94 36.76 6.00 -15.92
N HIS A 95 35.47 5.95 -15.59
CA HIS A 95 34.39 5.44 -16.47
C HIS A 95 34.18 6.27 -17.76
N PHE A 96 35.04 7.27 -18.00
CA PHE A 96 35.05 8.14 -19.16
C PHE A 96 36.40 8.19 -19.89
N ASP A 97 37.42 7.45 -19.46
CA ASP A 97 38.75 7.46 -20.12
C ASP A 97 38.70 6.99 -21.59
N LEU A 98 37.60 6.35 -22.00
CA LEU A 98 37.35 5.89 -23.37
C LEU A 98 36.32 6.74 -24.14
N ARG A 99 35.82 7.84 -23.57
CA ARG A 99 34.90 8.73 -24.29
C ARG A 99 35.72 9.78 -25.04
N GLY A 100 35.68 9.70 -26.37
CA GLY A 100 36.20 10.78 -27.22
C GLY A 100 35.49 12.11 -26.93
N PRO A 101 36.13 13.25 -27.24
CA PRO A 101 35.53 14.56 -27.05
C PRO A 101 34.17 14.65 -27.78
N PRO A 102 33.19 15.38 -27.21
CA PRO A 102 31.89 15.57 -27.87
C PRO A 102 32.11 16.19 -29.24
N PHE A 103 31.41 15.66 -30.24
CA PHE A 103 31.56 16.00 -31.67
C PHE A 103 31.30 17.49 -32.01
N PHE A 104 30.84 18.29 -31.05
CA PHE A 104 30.54 19.70 -31.22
C PHE A 104 31.33 20.53 -30.19
N ALA A 105 32.60 20.74 -30.48
CA ALA A 105 33.41 21.82 -29.92
C ALA A 105 33.64 22.88 -31.00
#